data_AF-A0A8C5C7F6-F1
#
_entry.id   AF-A0A8C5C7F6-F1
#
_cell.length_a   1.000
_cell.length_b   1.000
_cell.length_c   1.000
_cell.angle_alpha   90.00
_cell.angle_beta   90.00
_cell.angle_gamma   90.00
#
_symmetry.space_group_name_H-M   'P 1'
#
loop_
_entity.id
_entity.type
_entity.pdbx_description
1 polymer ?
#
loop_
_entity_poly.entity_id
_entity_poly.type
_entity_poly.pdbx_seq_one_letter_code
_entity_poly.pdbx_strand_id
1 'polypeptide(L)'
;TNGQYILIEGVDDDHPYVAKVTKLIESDKKKKALVQWFARVGEVPPNKLKLLGREPHPQEIFYYEGPTCEDEIDVESILNTVQVHQSTLSYWTATPTTPRTPRHATPSIPSRSLPARQPGSALEEARARLHVSSVPESLPCREQEFQDIYNFVESKVMDGTGGCMYISGVPGTGKTATVHEVIRSLQRASDADDIPAFNFIEINGMKMTDPHQAYVQILQKLTGQKATPDHAAALLEKRFSHAGPKKESTVLLVDELDLLWTRKQNVMYNLFDWPTRRHGRLVVLTIANTMDLPERIMINRVASRLGLTRMSFQPYSFKQLQQIIMSRLNKVKAFEEDALQLVSRKVAALSGDARRCLDICRRATEICEHTSLDPGAPGLVGMSHVMQALDEMFSSAYVTAIRCASVQEQLFLRSVLMEFRRLGLEEATFQQVLVQHQALCRVEGLQPPSVSEALAACQRLGACRLLLLEPSRLGVLQRVRLNVSQDDVLYALKAE
;
A
#
# COMPACT_ATOMS: atom_id res chain seq x y z
N THR A 1 20.18 53.56 -25.73
CA THR A 1 21.29 52.73 -25.23
C THR A 1 20.81 51.31 -24.97
N ASN A 2 21.70 50.32 -24.97
CA ASN A 2 21.32 48.93 -24.71
C ASN A 2 20.61 48.82 -23.36
N GLY A 3 19.50 48.08 -23.31
CA GLY A 3 18.69 47.85 -22.11
C GLY A 3 17.53 48.82 -21.88
N GLN A 4 17.39 49.88 -22.70
CA GLN A 4 16.25 50.81 -22.60
C GLN A 4 14.98 50.23 -23.23
N TYR A 5 13.83 50.55 -22.62
CA TYR A 5 12.52 50.29 -23.21
C TYR A 5 12.14 51.46 -24.12
N ILE A 6 11.58 51.13 -25.27
CA ILE A 6 11.23 52.07 -26.33
C ILE A 6 9.82 51.82 -26.83
N LEU A 7 9.20 52.88 -27.35
CA LEU A 7 7.98 52.84 -28.14
C LEU A 7 8.34 52.92 -29.61
N ILE A 8 7.77 52.02 -30.40
CA ILE A 8 7.97 51.92 -31.84
C ILE A 8 6.62 52.21 -32.51
N GLU A 9 6.67 52.90 -33.64
CA GLU A 9 5.49 53.21 -34.44
C GLU A 9 4.71 51.92 -34.77
N GLY A 10 3.40 51.95 -34.48
CA GLY A 10 2.48 50.84 -34.71
C GLY A 10 1.74 50.97 -36.03
N VAL A 11 0.92 49.97 -36.36
CA VAL A 11 0.02 50.06 -37.54
C VAL A 11 -1.10 51.09 -37.32
N ASP A 12 -1.44 51.38 -36.06
CA ASP A 12 -2.35 52.44 -35.65
C ASP A 12 -1.58 53.48 -34.80
N ASP A 13 -1.69 54.77 -35.15
CA ASP A 13 -1.00 55.89 -34.46
C ASP A 13 -1.31 55.94 -32.95
N ASP A 14 -2.47 55.43 -32.54
CA ASP A 14 -2.93 55.43 -31.15
C ASP A 14 -2.33 54.30 -30.29
N HIS A 15 -1.67 53.30 -30.89
CA HIS A 15 -1.18 52.10 -30.19
C HIS A 15 0.26 51.73 -30.58
N PRO A 16 1.28 52.48 -30.10
CA PRO A 16 2.67 52.17 -30.37
C PRO A 16 3.13 50.90 -29.66
N TYR A 17 3.92 50.09 -30.38
CA TYR A 17 4.48 48.84 -29.85
C TYR A 17 5.54 49.11 -28.79
N VAL A 18 5.67 48.19 -27.84
CA VAL A 18 6.66 48.28 -26.75
C VAL A 18 7.77 47.27 -27.00
N ALA A 19 9.02 47.74 -26.99
CA ALA A 19 10.17 46.85 -27.11
C ALA A 19 11.32 47.27 -26.22
N LYS A 20 12.28 46.37 -25.98
CA LYS A 20 13.51 46.63 -25.26
C LYS A 20 14.70 46.48 -26.20
N VAL A 21 15.56 47.49 -26.28
CA VAL A 21 16.75 47.45 -27.14
C VAL A 21 17.78 46.50 -26.55
N THR A 22 18.07 45.41 -27.24
CA THR A 22 19.07 44.41 -26.84
C THR A 22 20.45 44.77 -27.37
N LYS A 23 20.55 45.23 -28.64
CA LYS A 23 21.83 45.55 -29.28
C LYS A 23 21.66 46.60 -30.37
N LEU A 24 22.62 47.51 -30.52
CA LEU A 24 22.69 48.46 -31.64
C LEU A 24 23.70 47.96 -32.68
N ILE A 25 23.34 48.03 -33.96
CA ILE A 25 24.16 47.60 -35.11
C ILE A 25 24.31 48.80 -36.05
N GLU A 26 25.55 49.20 -36.33
CA GLU A 26 25.85 50.30 -37.26
C GLU A 26 26.50 49.70 -38.52
N SER A 27 25.91 49.97 -39.68
CA SER A 27 26.47 49.63 -41.00
C SER A 27 26.56 50.91 -41.82
N ASP A 28 27.55 51.01 -42.72
CA ASP A 28 28.02 52.23 -43.42
C ASP A 28 26.97 53.16 -44.06
N LYS A 29 25.69 52.76 -44.13
CA LYS A 29 24.58 53.61 -44.59
C LYS A 29 23.27 53.53 -43.76
N LYS A 30 23.16 52.70 -42.71
CA LYS A 30 21.95 52.58 -41.85
C LYS A 30 22.26 52.14 -40.42
N LYS A 31 21.57 52.72 -39.43
CA LYS A 31 21.62 52.32 -38.01
C LYS A 31 20.42 51.41 -37.69
N LYS A 32 20.69 50.18 -37.28
CA LYS A 32 19.69 49.18 -36.88
C LYS A 32 19.78 48.87 -35.39
N ALA A 33 18.67 48.44 -34.80
CA ALA A 33 18.59 47.95 -33.43
C ALA A 33 17.96 46.56 -33.39
N LEU A 34 18.57 45.64 -32.64
CA LEU A 34 17.97 44.40 -32.24
C LEU A 34 17.11 44.65 -30.99
N VAL A 35 15.87 44.16 -30.98
CA VAL A 35 14.91 44.41 -29.90
C VAL A 35 14.24 43.13 -29.39
N GLN A 36 13.71 43.21 -28.16
CA GLN A 36 12.82 42.21 -27.57
C GLN A 36 11.42 42.80 -27.44
N TRP A 37 10.42 42.13 -28.01
CA TRP A 37 9.05 42.63 -28.05
C TRP A 37 8.27 42.37 -26.76
N PHE A 38 7.41 43.31 -26.40
CA PHE A 38 6.50 43.20 -25.26
C PHE A 38 5.06 43.51 -25.70
N ALA A 39 4.12 42.68 -25.29
CA ALA A 39 2.69 42.86 -25.52
C ALA A 39 2.02 43.55 -24.32
N ARG A 40 1.13 44.50 -24.57
CA ARG A 40 0.31 45.12 -23.50
C ARG A 40 -0.78 44.17 -23.06
N VAL A 41 -1.33 44.34 -21.85
CA VAL A 41 -2.49 43.55 -21.36
C VAL A 41 -3.64 43.49 -22.37
N GLY A 42 -3.95 44.61 -23.04
CA GLY A 42 -5.02 44.68 -24.04
C GLY A 42 -4.78 43.85 -25.30
N GLU A 43 -3.52 43.51 -25.60
CA GLU A 43 -3.12 42.72 -26.78
C GLU A 43 -3.06 41.21 -26.46
N VAL A 44 -3.11 40.83 -25.18
CA VAL A 44 -3.05 39.44 -24.74
C VAL A 44 -4.44 38.79 -24.81
N PRO A 45 -4.60 37.62 -25.47
CA PRO A 45 -5.88 36.93 -25.53
C PRO A 45 -6.46 36.63 -24.14
N PRO A 46 -7.78 36.78 -23.92
CA PRO A 46 -8.41 36.63 -22.61
C PRO A 46 -8.23 35.24 -22.00
N ASN A 47 -8.05 34.19 -22.82
CA ASN A 47 -7.76 32.84 -22.35
C ASN A 47 -6.38 32.73 -21.71
N LYS A 48 -5.39 33.51 -22.17
CA LYS A 48 -4.04 33.55 -21.58
C LYS A 48 -4.00 34.44 -20.34
N LEU A 49 -4.81 35.50 -20.27
CA LEU A 49 -4.94 36.34 -19.07
C LEU A 49 -5.44 35.54 -17.86
N LYS A 50 -6.28 34.50 -18.06
CA LYS A 50 -6.71 33.60 -16.98
C LYS A 50 -5.57 32.81 -16.33
N LEU A 51 -4.44 32.61 -17.03
CA LEU A 51 -3.27 31.91 -16.50
C LEU A 51 -2.51 32.74 -15.45
N LEU A 52 -2.72 34.06 -15.38
CA LEU A 52 -2.08 34.93 -14.41
C LEU A 52 -2.59 34.70 -12.98
N GLY A 53 -3.78 34.08 -12.82
CA GLY A 53 -4.38 33.82 -11.50
C GLY A 53 -4.76 35.07 -10.70
N ARG A 54 -4.60 36.27 -11.30
CA ARG A 54 -4.95 37.60 -10.77
C ARG A 54 -5.42 38.48 -11.92
N GLU A 55 -6.09 39.59 -11.61
CA GLU A 55 -6.40 40.63 -12.60
C GLU A 55 -5.15 41.50 -12.84
N PRO A 56 -4.61 41.56 -14.08
CA PRO A 56 -3.45 42.39 -14.37
C PRO A 56 -3.83 43.86 -14.51
N HIS A 57 -2.94 44.77 -14.07
CA HIS A 57 -3.15 46.21 -14.21
C HIS A 57 -3.07 46.62 -15.70
N PRO A 58 -3.91 47.55 -16.21
CA PRO A 58 -3.99 47.89 -17.64
C PRO A 58 -2.69 48.38 -18.28
N GLN A 59 -1.70 48.81 -17.48
CA GLN A 59 -0.38 49.26 -17.92
C GLN A 59 0.71 48.17 -17.81
N GLU A 60 0.36 46.94 -17.43
CA GLU A 60 1.31 45.81 -17.45
C GLU A 60 1.66 45.43 -18.89
N ILE A 61 2.93 45.06 -19.09
CA ILE A 61 3.47 44.56 -20.34
C ILE A 61 4.07 43.16 -20.12
N PHE A 62 3.87 42.27 -21.08
CA PHE A 62 4.32 40.88 -21.03
C PHE A 62 5.33 40.63 -22.14
N TYR A 63 6.37 39.87 -21.84
CA TYR A 63 7.32 39.44 -22.85
C TYR A 63 6.60 38.64 -23.94
N TYR A 64 6.80 39.03 -25.20
CA TYR A 64 6.18 38.40 -26.35
C TYR A 64 7.23 37.61 -27.12
N GLU A 65 7.06 36.30 -27.18
CA GLU A 65 7.93 35.38 -27.92
C GLU A 65 7.08 34.68 -28.99
N GLY A 66 7.14 35.21 -30.22
CA GLY A 66 6.34 34.74 -31.35
C GLY A 66 7.22 34.58 -32.60
N PRO A 67 7.03 33.51 -33.41
CA PRO A 67 7.87 33.21 -34.58
C PRO A 67 7.66 34.16 -35.77
N THR A 68 6.78 35.15 -35.65
CA THR A 68 6.33 36.04 -36.73
C THR A 68 6.88 37.47 -36.64
N CYS A 69 7.66 37.80 -35.61
CA CYS A 69 8.22 39.14 -35.43
C CYS A 69 9.68 39.17 -35.88
N GLU A 70 10.02 40.14 -36.75
CA GLU A 70 11.42 40.46 -37.03
C GLU A 70 11.99 41.24 -35.83
N ASP A 71 13.11 40.77 -35.28
CA ASP A 71 13.74 41.37 -34.11
C ASP A 71 14.70 42.53 -34.47
N GLU A 72 14.85 42.85 -35.77
CA GLU A 72 15.64 43.96 -36.28
C GLU A 72 14.74 45.13 -36.69
N ILE A 73 14.98 46.31 -36.10
CA ILE A 73 14.28 47.55 -36.45
C ILE A 73 15.25 48.64 -36.89
N ASP A 74 14.81 49.54 -37.76
CA ASP A 74 15.55 50.77 -38.08
C ASP A 74 15.41 51.78 -36.93
N VAL A 75 16.49 52.47 -36.56
CA VAL A 75 16.48 53.40 -35.40
C VAL A 75 15.53 54.59 -35.60
N GLU A 76 15.18 54.90 -36.85
CA GLU A 76 14.27 56.00 -37.21
C GLU A 76 12.80 55.73 -36.83
N SER A 77 12.40 54.47 -36.58
CA SER A 77 11.02 54.12 -36.17
C SER A 77 10.79 54.21 -34.66
N ILE A 78 11.82 54.60 -33.89
CA ILE A 78 11.74 54.74 -32.44
C ILE A 78 11.09 56.09 -32.10
N LEU A 79 9.88 56.05 -31.56
CA LEU A 79 9.13 57.24 -31.17
C LEU A 79 9.70 57.88 -29.90
N ASN A 80 9.81 57.10 -28.81
CA ASN A 80 10.21 57.59 -27.49
C ASN A 80 10.80 56.48 -26.61
N THR A 81 11.61 56.85 -25.61
CA THR A 81 12.07 55.93 -24.55
C THR A 81 11.13 55.93 -23.35
N VAL A 82 10.89 54.77 -22.74
CA VAL A 82 9.99 54.60 -21.59
C VAL A 82 10.74 54.00 -20.39
N GLN A 83 10.36 54.41 -19.18
CA GLN A 83 10.84 53.78 -17.94
C GLN A 83 9.87 52.70 -17.46
N VAL A 84 10.34 51.45 -17.39
CA VAL A 84 9.57 50.31 -16.89
C VAL A 84 10.03 49.97 -15.47
N HIS A 85 9.10 49.95 -14.53
CA HIS A 85 9.35 49.59 -13.13
C HIS A 85 9.06 48.09 -12.92
N GLN A 86 10.04 47.33 -12.44
CA GLN A 86 9.82 45.93 -12.06
C GLN A 86 9.11 45.87 -10.70
N SER A 87 7.85 45.46 -10.67
CA SER A 87 7.11 45.27 -9.43
C SER A 87 7.56 43.97 -8.74
N THR A 88 8.41 44.09 -7.72
CA THR A 88 8.65 43.01 -6.76
C THR A 88 7.49 43.02 -5.76
N LEU A 89 6.48 42.17 -5.97
CA LEU A 89 5.31 42.10 -5.10
C LEU A 89 5.68 41.52 -3.72
N SER A 90 5.92 42.41 -2.76
CA SER A 90 6.01 42.12 -1.33
C SER A 90 4.63 41.88 -0.73
N TYR A 91 4.53 40.82 0.07
CA TYR A 91 3.39 40.37 0.87
C TYR A 91 2.58 41.48 1.55
N TRP A 92 1.26 41.39 1.46
CA TRP A 92 0.34 41.97 2.44
C TRP A 92 -0.63 40.91 2.94
N THR A 93 -0.71 40.81 4.26
CA THR A 93 -1.47 39.86 5.06
C THR A 93 -2.92 40.32 5.29
N ALA A 94 -3.82 39.34 5.12
CA ALA A 94 -5.03 39.04 5.89
C ALA A 94 -6.22 40.02 5.99
N THR A 95 -7.36 39.54 5.47
CA THR A 95 -8.68 39.61 6.14
C THR A 95 -9.39 38.25 6.04
N PRO A 96 -10.19 37.83 7.04
CA PRO A 96 -10.65 36.46 7.17
C PRO A 96 -11.94 36.21 6.38
N THR A 97 -11.90 35.27 5.44
CA THR A 97 -13.11 34.69 4.84
C THR A 97 -13.02 33.17 4.90
N THR A 98 -14.09 32.59 5.47
CA THR A 98 -14.50 31.17 5.55
C THR A 98 -13.72 30.16 4.69
N PRO A 99 -13.29 29.01 5.25
CA PRO A 99 -12.48 28.03 4.52
C PRO A 99 -13.29 27.37 3.41
N ARG A 100 -13.00 27.75 2.17
CA ARG A 100 -13.36 26.96 0.98
C ARG A 100 -12.28 25.89 0.79
N THR A 101 -12.69 24.63 0.85
CA THR A 101 -11.86 23.48 0.50
C THR A 101 -11.36 23.60 -0.95
N PRO A 102 -10.04 23.49 -1.21
CA PRO A 102 -9.52 23.54 -2.57
C PRO A 102 -9.98 22.30 -3.34
N ARG A 103 -10.76 22.50 -4.41
CA ARG A 103 -10.90 21.50 -5.46
C ARG A 103 -9.54 21.42 -6.16
N HIS A 104 -8.84 20.30 -5.99
CA HIS A 104 -7.47 20.01 -6.47
C HIS A 104 -6.30 20.33 -5.52
N ALA A 105 -6.43 20.04 -4.22
CA ALA A 105 -5.26 19.75 -3.39
C ALA A 105 -4.89 18.27 -3.56
N THR A 106 -3.96 17.96 -4.46
CA THR A 106 -3.17 16.73 -4.31
C THR A 106 -2.26 16.92 -3.11
N PRO A 107 -2.25 16.03 -2.11
CA PRO A 107 -1.27 16.11 -1.03
C PRO A 107 0.12 15.90 -1.65
N SER A 108 0.86 16.98 -1.87
CA SER A 108 2.28 16.89 -2.19
C SER A 108 3.01 16.56 -0.88
N ILE A 109 3.66 15.40 -0.85
CA ILE A 109 4.56 15.02 0.25
C ILE A 109 5.56 16.18 0.42
N PRO A 110 5.68 16.78 1.62
CA PRO A 110 6.63 17.87 1.83
C PRO A 110 8.03 17.40 1.42
N SER A 111 8.62 18.09 0.43
CA SER A 111 9.97 17.83 -0.01
C SER A 111 10.90 18.09 1.17
N ARG A 112 11.53 17.03 1.68
CA ARG A 112 12.48 17.09 2.79
C ARG A 112 13.58 18.09 2.41
N SER A 113 13.73 19.16 3.18
CA SER A 113 14.77 20.18 2.98
C SER A 113 16.19 19.66 3.24
N LEU A 114 16.28 18.52 3.92
CA LEU A 114 17.49 17.77 4.19
C LEU A 114 17.40 16.42 3.46
N PRO A 115 18.49 15.96 2.80
CA PRO A 115 18.54 14.59 2.29
C PRO A 115 18.21 13.62 3.43
N ALA A 116 17.54 12.50 3.11
CA ALA A 116 17.25 11.48 4.11
C ALA A 116 18.55 11.13 4.85
N ARG A 117 18.51 11.18 6.19
CA ARG A 117 19.64 10.80 7.04
C ARG A 117 20.12 9.43 6.56
N GLN A 118 21.32 9.37 6.00
CA GLN A 118 21.91 8.09 5.64
C GLN A 118 22.08 7.30 6.94
N PRO A 119 21.77 5.99 6.96
CA PRO A 119 21.86 5.19 8.17
C PRO A 119 23.28 5.32 8.73
N GLY A 120 23.38 5.85 9.95
CA GLY A 120 24.68 6.17 10.56
C GLY A 120 25.32 4.96 11.26
N SER A 121 24.54 3.91 11.52
CA SER A 121 24.96 2.70 12.23
C SER A 121 24.62 1.43 11.44
N ALA A 122 25.41 0.37 11.64
CA ALA A 122 25.15 -0.95 11.05
C ALA A 122 23.78 -1.52 11.42
N LEU A 123 23.26 -1.18 12.61
CA LEU A 123 21.92 -1.57 13.08
C LEU A 123 20.81 -0.80 12.34
N GLU A 124 20.99 0.50 12.09
CA GLU A 124 20.03 1.30 11.34
C GLU A 124 19.94 0.84 9.87
N GLU A 125 21.08 0.50 9.27
CA GLU A 125 21.16 -0.08 7.93
C GLU A 125 20.48 -1.46 7.88
N ALA A 126 20.74 -2.32 8.87
CA ALA A 126 20.09 -3.62 8.99
C ALA A 126 18.56 -3.47 9.12
N ARG A 127 18.08 -2.53 9.95
CA ARG A 127 16.64 -2.25 10.13
C ARG A 127 15.97 -1.81 8.83
N ALA A 128 16.61 -0.92 8.08
CA ALA A 128 16.08 -0.45 6.80
C ALA A 128 16.00 -1.58 5.76
N ARG A 129 17.00 -2.47 5.72
CA ARG A 129 17.03 -3.62 4.80
C ARG A 129 16.05 -4.72 5.18
N LEU A 130 15.87 -4.98 6.48
CA LEU A 130 14.92 -5.97 7.01
C LEU A 130 13.45 -5.54 6.87
N HIS A 131 13.19 -4.28 6.52
CA HIS A 131 11.83 -3.80 6.30
C HIS A 131 11.13 -4.59 5.17
N VAL A 132 9.90 -5.03 5.39
CA VAL A 132 9.15 -5.91 4.46
C VAL A 132 8.94 -5.27 3.08
N SER A 133 8.85 -3.94 2.99
CA SER A 133 8.68 -3.24 1.71
C SER A 133 9.98 -3.07 0.91
N SER A 134 11.14 -3.41 1.46
CA SER A 134 12.37 -3.43 0.67
C SER A 134 12.22 -4.55 -0.37
N VAL A 135 12.27 -4.22 -1.66
CA VAL A 135 12.25 -5.23 -2.73
C VAL A 135 13.70 -5.72 -2.87
N PRO A 136 13.99 -7.02 -2.70
CA PRO A 136 15.33 -7.52 -2.89
C PRO A 136 15.62 -7.59 -4.40
N GLU A 137 16.91 -7.57 -4.77
CA GLU A 137 17.32 -7.79 -6.16
C GLU A 137 16.97 -9.21 -6.65
N SER A 138 16.94 -10.18 -5.74
CA SER A 138 16.52 -11.56 -6.01
C SER A 138 15.71 -12.12 -4.85
N LEU A 139 14.74 -12.98 -5.14
CA LEU A 139 13.94 -13.69 -4.15
C LEU A 139 14.53 -15.10 -3.94
N PRO A 140 15.39 -15.31 -2.93
CA PRO A 140 15.97 -16.62 -2.70
C PRO A 140 14.91 -17.64 -2.26
N CYS A 141 15.22 -18.91 -2.46
CA CYS A 141 14.46 -20.07 -1.99
C CYS A 141 13.10 -20.29 -2.67
N ARG A 142 12.85 -19.63 -3.81
CA ARG A 142 11.68 -19.83 -4.68
C ARG A 142 12.07 -20.00 -6.15
N GLU A 143 13.28 -20.46 -6.39
CA GLU A 143 13.85 -20.57 -7.73
C GLU A 143 13.11 -21.61 -8.58
N GLN A 144 12.67 -22.71 -7.97
CA GLN A 144 11.88 -23.74 -8.66
C GLN A 144 10.51 -23.20 -9.07
N GLU A 145 9.77 -22.59 -8.13
CA GLU A 145 8.47 -21.99 -8.42
C GLU A 145 8.58 -20.84 -9.42
N PHE A 146 9.65 -20.03 -9.34
CA PHE A 146 9.95 -19.00 -10.31
C PHE A 146 10.09 -19.60 -11.71
N GLN A 147 10.90 -20.64 -11.87
CA GLN A 147 11.15 -21.26 -13.17
C GLN A 147 9.88 -21.89 -13.76
N ASP A 148 9.07 -22.54 -12.92
CA ASP A 148 7.83 -23.16 -13.35
C ASP A 148 6.80 -22.13 -13.83
N ILE A 149 6.64 -21.01 -13.12
CA ILE A 149 5.76 -19.90 -13.54
C ILE A 149 6.32 -19.24 -14.81
N TYR A 150 7.63 -19.01 -14.86
CA TYR A 150 8.31 -18.41 -16.02
C TYR A 150 8.07 -19.25 -17.28
N ASN A 151 8.41 -20.55 -17.24
CA ASN A 151 8.24 -21.49 -18.34
C ASN A 151 6.78 -21.58 -18.80
N PHE A 152 5.84 -21.57 -17.85
CA PHE A 152 4.42 -21.61 -18.16
C PHE A 152 3.97 -20.37 -18.94
N VAL A 153 4.32 -19.17 -18.47
CA VAL A 153 3.90 -17.93 -19.13
C VAL A 153 4.63 -17.77 -20.47
N GLU A 154 5.93 -18.04 -20.52
CA GLU A 154 6.75 -17.98 -21.74
C GLU A 154 6.17 -18.88 -22.84
N SER A 155 5.93 -20.16 -22.54
CA SER A 155 5.34 -21.10 -23.51
C SER A 155 3.99 -20.59 -24.04
N LYS A 156 3.11 -20.07 -23.16
CA LYS A 156 1.79 -19.59 -23.60
C LYS A 156 1.86 -18.32 -24.43
N VAL A 157 2.78 -17.41 -24.11
CA VAL A 157 2.99 -16.18 -24.88
C VAL A 157 3.61 -16.49 -26.24
N MET A 158 4.61 -17.37 -26.30
CA MET A 158 5.25 -17.83 -27.54
C MET A 158 4.28 -18.55 -28.47
N ASP A 159 3.48 -19.48 -27.93
CA ASP A 159 2.48 -20.23 -28.71
C ASP A 159 1.28 -19.36 -29.13
N GLY A 160 1.14 -18.16 -28.55
CA GLY A 160 -0.03 -17.30 -28.71
C GLY A 160 -1.32 -17.98 -28.24
N THR A 161 -1.23 -18.85 -27.23
CA THR A 161 -2.37 -19.60 -26.68
C THR A 161 -2.81 -19.02 -25.34
N GLY A 162 -4.08 -19.23 -24.99
CA GLY A 162 -4.57 -18.92 -23.66
C GLY A 162 -4.19 -19.99 -22.64
N GLY A 163 -4.15 -19.61 -21.37
CA GLY A 163 -3.85 -20.53 -20.28
C GLY A 163 -4.30 -19.97 -18.94
N CYS A 164 -4.44 -20.84 -17.96
CA CYS A 164 -4.61 -20.41 -16.58
C CYS A 164 -3.72 -21.22 -15.64
N MET A 165 -3.13 -20.55 -14.67
CA MET A 165 -2.40 -21.16 -13.56
C MET A 165 -3.01 -20.68 -12.24
N TYR A 166 -3.20 -21.64 -11.33
CA TYR A 166 -3.71 -21.39 -9.99
C TYR A 166 -2.58 -21.54 -8.97
N ILE A 167 -2.25 -20.44 -8.28
CA ILE A 167 -1.18 -20.36 -7.30
C ILE A 167 -1.83 -20.24 -5.91
N SER A 168 -1.54 -21.20 -5.06
CA SER A 168 -2.08 -21.28 -3.70
C SER A 168 -0.98 -21.30 -2.65
N GLY A 169 -1.31 -20.93 -1.41
CA GLY A 169 -0.42 -21.09 -0.27
C GLY A 169 -0.76 -20.12 0.85
N VAL A 170 -0.24 -20.36 2.05
CA VAL A 170 -0.46 -19.48 3.20
C VAL A 170 0.09 -18.06 2.94
N PRO A 171 -0.43 -17.02 3.60
CA PRO A 171 0.13 -15.67 3.47
C PRO A 171 1.60 -15.64 3.87
N GLY A 172 2.37 -14.75 3.24
CA GLY A 172 3.78 -14.56 3.59
C GLY A 172 4.78 -15.54 2.97
N THR A 173 4.35 -16.41 2.05
CA THR A 173 5.21 -17.37 1.33
C THR A 173 5.87 -16.83 0.05
N GLY A 174 5.66 -15.55 -0.28
CA GLY A 174 6.31 -14.90 -1.43
C GLY A 174 5.56 -14.96 -2.76
N LYS A 175 4.34 -15.52 -2.83
CA LYS A 175 3.53 -15.69 -4.06
C LYS A 175 3.52 -14.47 -4.99
N THR A 176 3.00 -13.34 -4.52
CA THR A 176 2.88 -12.10 -5.32
C THR A 176 4.26 -11.57 -5.75
N ALA A 177 5.25 -11.67 -4.86
CA ALA A 177 6.61 -11.20 -5.14
C ALA A 177 7.28 -12.04 -6.24
N THR A 178 7.16 -13.37 -6.18
CA THR A 178 7.69 -14.28 -7.21
C THR A 178 7.02 -14.04 -8.55
N VAL A 179 5.69 -13.90 -8.60
CA VAL A 179 4.99 -13.62 -9.85
C VAL A 179 5.40 -12.28 -10.44
N HIS A 180 5.51 -11.22 -9.63
CA HIS A 180 5.98 -9.92 -10.10
C HIS A 180 7.40 -10.00 -10.68
N GLU A 181 8.31 -10.77 -10.05
CA GLU A 181 9.67 -10.92 -10.57
C GLU A 181 9.71 -11.71 -11.88
N VAL A 182 8.86 -12.73 -12.03
CA VAL A 182 8.70 -13.46 -13.30
C VAL A 182 8.24 -12.51 -14.39
N ILE A 183 7.22 -11.70 -14.13
CA ILE A 183 6.69 -10.74 -15.11
C ILE A 183 7.74 -9.69 -15.49
N ARG A 184 8.51 -9.18 -14.52
CA ARG A 184 9.62 -8.24 -14.82
C ARG A 184 10.67 -8.90 -15.71
N SER A 185 11.02 -10.16 -15.45
CA SER A 185 11.99 -10.89 -16.25
C SER A 185 11.48 -11.15 -17.67
N LEU A 186 10.20 -11.51 -17.82
CA LEU A 186 9.56 -11.66 -19.12
C LEU A 186 9.45 -10.33 -19.88
N GLN A 187 9.17 -9.22 -19.20
CA GLN A 187 9.18 -7.89 -19.82
C GLN A 187 10.57 -7.55 -20.35
N ARG A 188 11.64 -7.80 -19.57
CA ARG A 188 13.02 -7.63 -20.05
C ARG A 188 13.34 -8.50 -21.27
N ALA A 189 12.87 -9.75 -21.28
CA ALA A 189 13.03 -10.65 -22.43
C ALA A 189 12.22 -10.15 -23.65
N SER A 190 11.04 -9.57 -23.43
CA SER A 190 10.24 -8.96 -24.49
C SER A 190 10.90 -7.70 -25.05
N ASP A 191 11.55 -6.89 -24.21
CA ASP A 191 12.29 -5.69 -24.65
C ASP A 191 13.57 -6.06 -25.43
N ALA A 192 14.10 -7.27 -25.20
CA ALA A 192 15.24 -7.85 -25.92
C ALA A 192 14.83 -8.61 -27.20
N ASP A 193 13.54 -8.60 -27.58
CA ASP A 193 12.97 -9.34 -28.70
C ASP A 193 13.12 -10.89 -28.61
N ASP A 194 13.38 -11.45 -27.42
CA ASP A 194 13.42 -12.90 -27.20
C ASP A 194 12.02 -13.53 -27.18
N ILE A 195 11.02 -12.78 -26.71
CA ILE A 195 9.61 -13.20 -26.67
C ILE A 195 8.68 -12.14 -27.29
N PRO A 196 7.51 -12.53 -27.84
CA PRO A 196 6.53 -11.58 -28.35
C PRO A 196 6.03 -10.59 -27.29
N ALA A 197 5.83 -9.34 -27.71
CA ALA A 197 5.22 -8.31 -26.87
C ALA A 197 3.85 -8.74 -26.30
N PHE A 198 3.65 -8.48 -25.01
CA PHE A 198 2.43 -8.81 -24.29
C PHE A 198 2.01 -7.68 -23.34
N ASN A 199 0.71 -7.58 -23.11
CA ASN A 199 0.15 -6.62 -22.15
C ASN A 199 0.04 -7.27 -20.76
N PHE A 200 0.66 -6.67 -19.76
CA PHE A 200 0.54 -7.11 -18.37
C PHE A 200 -0.53 -6.32 -17.61
N ILE A 201 -1.43 -7.02 -16.93
CA ILE A 201 -2.51 -6.44 -16.14
C ILE A 201 -2.56 -7.11 -14.79
N GLU A 202 -2.57 -6.30 -13.75
CA GLU A 202 -2.76 -6.77 -12.37
C GLU A 202 -4.08 -6.26 -11.80
N ILE A 203 -4.84 -7.14 -11.18
CA ILE A 203 -5.99 -6.80 -10.34
C ILE A 203 -5.79 -7.43 -8.95
N ASN A 204 -6.25 -6.73 -7.91
CA ASN A 204 -6.15 -7.20 -6.53
C ASN A 204 -7.54 -7.14 -5.88
N GLY A 205 -7.99 -8.27 -5.33
CA GLY A 205 -9.28 -8.44 -4.66
C GLY A 205 -9.54 -7.42 -3.54
N MET A 206 -8.53 -7.11 -2.71
CA MET A 206 -8.64 -6.16 -1.60
C MET A 206 -8.84 -4.72 -2.03
N LYS A 207 -8.46 -4.38 -3.28
CA LYS A 207 -8.62 -3.02 -3.80
C LYS A 207 -10.05 -2.76 -4.34
N MET A 208 -10.94 -3.75 -4.27
CA MET A 208 -12.28 -3.69 -4.84
C MET A 208 -13.34 -3.91 -3.76
N THR A 209 -14.40 -3.09 -3.78
CA THR A 209 -15.52 -3.24 -2.84
C THR A 209 -16.56 -4.25 -3.32
N ASP A 210 -16.73 -4.37 -4.65
CA ASP A 210 -17.63 -5.32 -5.28
C ASP A 210 -16.87 -6.15 -6.33
N PRO A 211 -17.03 -7.48 -6.38
CA PRO A 211 -16.30 -8.33 -7.33
C PRO A 211 -16.51 -7.97 -8.81
N HIS A 212 -17.66 -7.40 -9.20
CA HIS A 212 -17.88 -7.01 -10.61
C HIS A 212 -17.04 -5.81 -11.04
N GLN A 213 -16.46 -5.05 -10.09
CA GLN A 213 -15.49 -4.00 -10.40
C GLN A 213 -14.22 -4.55 -11.06
N ALA A 214 -13.95 -5.85 -10.93
CA ALA A 214 -12.85 -6.50 -11.64
C ALA A 214 -12.94 -6.27 -13.15
N TYR A 215 -14.14 -6.34 -13.75
CA TYR A 215 -14.34 -6.09 -15.17
C TYR A 215 -13.99 -4.65 -15.57
N VAL A 216 -14.37 -3.69 -14.74
CA VAL A 216 -14.08 -2.27 -14.99
C VAL A 216 -12.57 -2.02 -14.94
N GLN A 217 -11.88 -2.58 -13.95
CA GLN A 217 -10.42 -2.46 -13.81
C GLN A 217 -9.67 -3.10 -14.98
N ILE A 218 -10.06 -4.31 -15.39
CA ILE A 218 -9.45 -5.00 -16.53
C ILE A 218 -9.66 -4.19 -17.81
N LEU A 219 -10.90 -3.73 -18.07
CA LEU A 219 -11.21 -2.95 -19.26
C LEU A 219 -10.44 -1.63 -19.29
N GLN A 220 -10.39 -0.93 -18.16
CA GLN A 220 -9.67 0.34 -18.04
C GLN A 220 -8.17 0.15 -18.31
N LYS A 221 -7.55 -0.91 -17.79
CA LYS A 221 -6.13 -1.19 -18.04
C LYS A 221 -5.86 -1.63 -19.49
N LEU A 222 -6.83 -2.26 -20.17
CA LEU A 222 -6.70 -2.67 -21.57
C LEU A 222 -6.92 -1.56 -22.58
N THR A 223 -7.88 -0.67 -22.32
CA THR A 223 -8.41 0.26 -23.33
C THR A 223 -8.34 1.73 -22.89
N GLY A 224 -8.05 2.00 -21.62
CA GLY A 224 -8.15 3.33 -21.01
C GLY A 224 -9.59 3.78 -20.70
N GLN A 225 -10.61 3.05 -21.16
CA GLN A 225 -12.01 3.44 -21.00
C GLN A 225 -12.62 2.90 -19.72
N LYS A 226 -13.52 3.67 -19.11
CA LYS A 226 -14.35 3.24 -17.99
C LYS A 226 -15.77 2.97 -18.46
N ALA A 227 -16.34 1.88 -17.97
CA ALA A 227 -17.71 1.48 -18.26
C ALA A 227 -18.38 0.96 -16.98
N THR A 228 -19.70 0.80 -17.01
CA THR A 228 -20.42 0.07 -15.96
C THR A 228 -20.00 -1.40 -15.95
N PRO A 229 -20.07 -2.13 -14.81
CA PRO A 229 -19.58 -3.50 -14.73
C PRO A 229 -20.19 -4.46 -15.77
N ASP A 230 -21.50 -4.38 -16.01
CA ASP A 230 -22.19 -5.22 -17.00
C ASP A 230 -21.73 -4.92 -18.44
N HIS A 231 -21.58 -3.64 -18.77
CA HIS A 231 -21.08 -3.23 -20.07
C HIS A 231 -19.62 -3.63 -20.25
N ALA A 232 -18.80 -3.49 -19.20
CA ALA A 232 -17.41 -3.91 -19.21
C ALA A 232 -17.28 -5.43 -19.41
N ALA A 233 -18.12 -6.23 -18.75
CA ALA A 233 -18.16 -7.68 -18.95
C ALA A 233 -18.45 -8.04 -20.41
N ALA A 234 -19.48 -7.43 -21.02
CA ALA A 234 -19.84 -7.67 -22.41
C ALA A 234 -18.73 -7.27 -23.40
N LEU A 235 -18.04 -6.15 -23.15
CA LEU A 235 -16.90 -5.71 -23.98
C LEU A 235 -15.70 -6.66 -23.87
N LEU A 236 -15.34 -7.07 -22.65
CA LEU A 236 -14.28 -8.05 -22.43
C LEU A 236 -14.63 -9.39 -23.06
N GLU A 237 -15.88 -9.81 -22.94
CA GLU A 237 -16.35 -11.05 -23.54
C GLU A 237 -16.22 -11.03 -25.06
N LYS A 238 -16.66 -9.94 -25.71
CA LYS A 238 -16.49 -9.74 -27.15
C LYS A 238 -15.01 -9.75 -27.54
N ARG A 239 -14.16 -9.09 -26.76
CA ARG A 239 -12.71 -9.03 -27.01
C ARG A 239 -12.04 -10.40 -26.91
N PHE A 240 -12.40 -11.24 -25.94
CA PHE A 240 -11.78 -12.54 -25.73
C PHE A 240 -12.40 -13.67 -26.56
N SER A 241 -13.63 -13.50 -27.08
CA SER A 241 -14.25 -14.45 -28.02
C SER A 241 -13.84 -14.29 -29.47
N HIS A 242 -13.79 -13.04 -29.96
CA HIS A 242 -13.65 -12.79 -31.39
C HIS A 242 -12.17 -12.65 -31.79
N ALA A 243 -11.86 -13.14 -32.99
CA ALA A 243 -10.57 -12.88 -33.63
C ALA A 243 -10.49 -11.41 -34.05
N GLY A 244 -9.44 -10.72 -33.62
CA GLY A 244 -9.11 -9.37 -34.07
C GLY A 244 -7.74 -9.37 -34.75
N PRO A 245 -7.56 -8.63 -35.86
CA PRO A 245 -6.23 -8.43 -36.43
C PRO A 245 -5.35 -7.68 -35.41
N LYS A 246 -4.09 -8.11 -35.24
CA LYS A 246 -3.11 -7.55 -34.27
C LYS A 246 -3.47 -7.69 -32.78
N LYS A 247 -4.16 -8.77 -32.40
CA LYS A 247 -4.41 -9.03 -30.97
C LYS A 247 -3.14 -9.51 -30.25
N GLU A 248 -2.56 -8.64 -29.43
CA GLU A 248 -1.45 -8.95 -28.54
C GLU A 248 -1.88 -9.90 -27.41
N SER A 249 -0.94 -10.73 -26.96
CA SER A 249 -1.13 -11.59 -25.79
C SER A 249 -1.34 -10.73 -24.55
N THR A 250 -2.27 -11.13 -23.68
CA THR A 250 -2.54 -10.44 -22.41
C THR A 250 -2.24 -11.38 -21.26
N VAL A 251 -1.40 -10.97 -20.32
CA VAL A 251 -1.14 -11.67 -19.07
C VAL A 251 -1.89 -10.94 -17.95
N LEU A 252 -2.89 -11.62 -17.37
CA LEU A 252 -3.73 -11.11 -16.30
C LEU A 252 -3.35 -11.78 -14.97
N LEU A 253 -2.81 -11.01 -14.04
CA LEU A 253 -2.62 -11.39 -12.65
C LEU A 253 -3.84 -11.01 -11.82
N VAL A 254 -4.45 -11.98 -11.15
CA VAL A 254 -5.53 -11.81 -10.18
C VAL A 254 -5.02 -12.19 -8.80
N ASP A 255 -4.67 -11.19 -8.00
CA ASP A 255 -4.24 -11.37 -6.61
C ASP A 255 -5.43 -11.36 -5.65
N GLU A 256 -5.35 -12.16 -4.58
CA GLU A 256 -6.42 -12.37 -3.59
C GLU A 256 -7.77 -12.74 -4.24
N LEU A 257 -7.75 -13.78 -5.08
CA LEU A 257 -8.93 -14.27 -5.81
C LEU A 257 -10.07 -14.73 -4.86
N ASP A 258 -9.73 -15.20 -3.67
CA ASP A 258 -10.67 -15.63 -2.63
C ASP A 258 -11.68 -14.53 -2.24
N LEU A 259 -11.31 -13.26 -2.42
CA LEU A 259 -12.20 -12.11 -2.17
C LEU A 259 -13.20 -11.85 -3.29
N LEU A 260 -12.96 -12.38 -4.49
CA LEU A 260 -13.90 -12.30 -5.61
C LEU A 260 -15.00 -13.37 -5.52
N TRP A 261 -15.05 -14.09 -4.41
CA TRP A 261 -16.07 -15.07 -4.08
C TRP A 261 -17.47 -14.45 -3.98
N THR A 262 -18.41 -14.99 -4.75
CA THR A 262 -19.85 -14.69 -4.58
C THR A 262 -20.66 -15.97 -4.72
N ARG A 263 -21.90 -15.98 -4.18
CA ARG A 263 -22.80 -17.13 -4.33
C ARG A 263 -23.10 -17.48 -5.79
N LYS A 264 -23.14 -16.47 -6.69
CA LYS A 264 -23.38 -16.66 -8.13
C LYS A 264 -22.11 -17.04 -8.90
N GLN A 265 -20.92 -16.70 -8.39
CA GLN A 265 -19.60 -17.04 -8.95
C GLN A 265 -19.32 -16.56 -10.40
N ASN A 266 -20.15 -15.68 -10.96
CA ASN A 266 -20.05 -15.23 -12.35
C ASN A 266 -18.67 -14.65 -12.71
N VAL A 267 -18.08 -13.84 -11.80
CA VAL A 267 -16.79 -13.18 -12.02
C VAL A 267 -15.66 -14.18 -12.22
N MET A 268 -15.50 -15.11 -11.28
CA MET A 268 -14.48 -16.16 -11.37
C MET A 268 -14.71 -17.05 -12.60
N TYR A 269 -15.95 -17.47 -12.84
CA TYR A 269 -16.27 -18.30 -14.00
C TYR A 269 -15.79 -17.65 -15.31
N ASN A 270 -16.13 -16.38 -15.53
CA ASN A 270 -15.73 -15.65 -16.73
C ASN A 270 -14.21 -15.50 -16.85
N LEU A 271 -13.51 -15.19 -15.75
CA LEU A 271 -12.05 -15.08 -15.73
C LEU A 271 -11.34 -16.37 -16.13
N PHE A 272 -11.89 -17.52 -15.74
CA PHE A 272 -11.32 -18.83 -16.07
C PHE A 272 -11.83 -19.39 -17.41
N ASP A 273 -12.98 -18.94 -17.91
CA ASP A 273 -13.51 -19.34 -19.21
C ASP A 273 -12.81 -18.63 -20.37
N TRP A 274 -12.52 -17.33 -20.24
CA TRP A 274 -11.91 -16.53 -21.31
C TRP A 274 -10.58 -17.09 -21.88
N PRO A 275 -9.63 -17.60 -21.07
CA PRO A 275 -8.40 -18.23 -21.57
C PRO A 275 -8.64 -19.48 -22.42
N THR A 276 -9.78 -20.16 -22.23
CA THR A 276 -10.10 -21.40 -22.95
C THR A 276 -10.63 -21.14 -24.36
N ARG A 277 -10.99 -19.89 -24.67
CA ARG A 277 -11.49 -19.49 -25.98
C ARG A 277 -10.34 -19.47 -26.99
N ARG A 278 -10.57 -20.04 -28.18
CA ARG A 278 -9.54 -20.20 -29.23
C ARG A 278 -8.83 -18.91 -29.62
N HIS A 279 -9.53 -17.77 -29.55
CA HIS A 279 -8.99 -16.45 -29.88
C HIS A 279 -8.71 -15.59 -28.64
N GLY A 280 -8.74 -16.18 -27.44
CA GLY A 280 -8.58 -15.49 -26.16
C GLY A 280 -7.23 -14.79 -26.02
N ARG A 281 -6.12 -15.46 -26.40
CA ARG A 281 -4.73 -15.00 -26.17
C ARG A 281 -4.55 -14.37 -24.78
N LEU A 282 -5.16 -15.00 -23.78
CA LEU A 282 -5.23 -14.53 -22.40
C LEU A 282 -4.61 -15.58 -21.50
N VAL A 283 -3.55 -15.20 -20.80
CA VAL A 283 -2.92 -16.01 -19.75
C VAL A 283 -3.35 -15.45 -18.41
N VAL A 284 -4.00 -16.27 -17.59
CA VAL A 284 -4.49 -15.85 -16.27
C VAL A 284 -3.68 -16.51 -15.18
N LEU A 285 -2.97 -15.70 -14.40
CA LEU A 285 -2.31 -16.11 -13.17
C LEU A 285 -3.21 -15.72 -12.00
N THR A 286 -3.62 -16.69 -11.20
CA THR A 286 -4.47 -16.44 -10.04
C THR A 286 -3.73 -16.78 -8.76
N ILE A 287 -3.79 -15.89 -7.76
CA ILE A 287 -3.21 -16.09 -6.44
C ILE A 287 -4.33 -16.13 -5.40
N ALA A 288 -4.31 -17.13 -4.54
CA ALA A 288 -5.24 -17.27 -3.43
C ALA A 288 -4.57 -17.89 -2.20
N ASN A 289 -5.21 -17.76 -1.03
CA ASN A 289 -4.68 -18.30 0.22
C ASN A 289 -5.03 -19.78 0.45
N THR A 290 -6.10 -20.26 -0.18
CA THR A 290 -6.62 -21.61 0.03
C THR A 290 -6.27 -22.55 -1.12
N MET A 291 -6.00 -23.82 -0.83
CA MET A 291 -5.70 -24.83 -1.86
C MET A 291 -6.98 -25.32 -2.56
N ASP A 292 -8.07 -25.41 -1.80
CA ASP A 292 -9.31 -26.05 -2.21
C ASP A 292 -10.27 -25.13 -2.97
N LEU A 293 -9.89 -23.86 -3.19
CA LEU A 293 -10.76 -22.86 -3.82
C LEU A 293 -11.30 -23.35 -5.18
N PRO A 294 -10.53 -24.01 -6.06
CA PRO A 294 -11.09 -24.47 -7.34
C PRO A 294 -12.05 -25.67 -7.19
N GLU A 295 -11.85 -26.52 -6.18
CA GLU A 295 -12.60 -27.79 -6.01
C GLU A 295 -13.94 -27.60 -5.30
N ARG A 296 -14.00 -26.72 -4.28
CA ARG A 296 -15.22 -26.49 -3.50
C ARG A 296 -16.31 -25.71 -4.23
N ILE A 297 -15.99 -25.24 -5.43
CA ILE A 297 -16.54 -23.99 -5.96
C ILE A 297 -16.92 -24.13 -7.41
N MET A 298 -15.98 -24.63 -8.23
CA MET A 298 -16.11 -24.50 -9.66
C MET A 298 -16.95 -25.66 -10.18
N ILE A 299 -17.87 -25.36 -11.09
CA ILE A 299 -18.56 -26.37 -11.87
C ILE A 299 -17.51 -27.29 -12.50
N ASN A 300 -17.70 -28.61 -12.39
CA ASN A 300 -16.76 -29.69 -12.78
C ASN A 300 -16.04 -29.47 -14.14
N ARG A 301 -16.64 -28.70 -15.06
CA ARG A 301 -16.06 -28.33 -16.37
C ARG A 301 -14.81 -27.44 -16.29
N VAL A 302 -14.75 -26.51 -15.34
CA VAL A 302 -13.62 -25.57 -15.21
C VAL A 302 -12.55 -26.11 -14.25
N ALA A 303 -12.99 -26.80 -13.18
CA ALA A 303 -12.10 -27.49 -12.25
C ALA A 303 -11.21 -28.54 -12.92
N SER A 304 -11.74 -29.29 -13.89
CA SER A 304 -10.99 -30.31 -14.64
C SER A 304 -9.82 -29.70 -15.45
N ARG A 305 -9.97 -28.47 -15.96
CA ARG A 305 -8.94 -27.79 -16.76
C ARG A 305 -7.91 -27.08 -15.89
N LEU A 306 -8.37 -26.45 -14.81
CA LEU A 306 -7.51 -25.84 -13.79
C LEU A 306 -6.79 -26.86 -12.90
N GLY A 307 -7.24 -28.12 -12.89
CA GLY A 307 -6.65 -29.20 -12.11
C GLY A 307 -5.23 -29.57 -12.53
N LEU A 308 -4.83 -29.28 -13.78
CA LEU A 308 -3.56 -29.70 -14.35
C LEU A 308 -2.41 -28.70 -14.14
N THR A 309 -2.72 -27.43 -13.86
CA THR A 309 -1.74 -26.32 -13.77
C THR A 309 -1.85 -25.59 -12.43
N ARG A 310 -1.88 -26.36 -11.34
CA ARG A 310 -1.89 -25.84 -9.97
C ARG A 310 -0.49 -25.83 -9.39
N MET A 311 -0.14 -24.74 -8.72
CA MET A 311 1.09 -24.59 -7.97
C MET A 311 0.77 -24.28 -6.51
N SER A 312 1.46 -24.97 -5.59
CA SER A 312 1.32 -24.75 -4.15
C SER A 312 2.62 -24.21 -3.56
N PHE A 313 2.54 -23.03 -2.95
CA PHE A 313 3.64 -22.42 -2.20
C PHE A 313 3.57 -22.93 -0.77
N GLN A 314 4.47 -23.87 -0.47
CA GLN A 314 4.61 -24.42 0.88
C GLN A 314 5.14 -23.36 1.86
N PRO A 315 4.77 -23.41 3.15
CA PRO A 315 5.38 -22.56 4.18
C PRO A 315 6.91 -22.67 4.16
N TYR A 316 7.62 -21.59 4.46
CA TYR A 316 9.09 -21.63 4.44
C TYR A 316 9.63 -22.52 5.56
N SER A 317 10.59 -23.38 5.20
CA SER A 317 11.37 -24.14 6.16
C SER A 317 12.34 -23.24 6.93
N PHE A 318 12.86 -23.72 8.07
CA PHE A 318 13.81 -22.95 8.87
C PHE A 318 15.06 -22.54 8.08
N LYS A 319 15.57 -23.41 7.20
CA LYS A 319 16.75 -23.12 6.37
C LYS A 319 16.46 -22.01 5.36
N GLN A 320 15.30 -22.06 4.73
CA GLN A 320 14.88 -21.04 3.76
C GLN A 320 14.67 -19.68 4.45
N LEU A 321 14.01 -19.65 5.62
CA LEU A 321 13.87 -18.43 6.40
C LEU A 321 15.21 -17.82 6.80
N GLN A 322 16.15 -18.66 7.25
CA GLN A 322 17.50 -18.22 7.62
C GLN A 322 18.21 -17.62 6.39
N GLN A 323 18.16 -18.29 5.25
CA GLN A 323 18.77 -17.81 4.00
C GLN A 323 18.14 -16.49 3.53
N ILE A 324 16.82 -16.32 3.66
CA ILE A 324 16.12 -15.07 3.34
C ILE A 324 16.66 -13.93 4.22
N ILE A 325 16.78 -14.13 5.54
CA ILE A 325 17.30 -13.09 6.44
C ILE A 325 18.76 -12.75 6.10
N MET A 326 19.60 -13.77 5.89
CA MET A 326 21.01 -13.57 5.53
C MET A 326 21.17 -12.83 4.20
N SER A 327 20.35 -13.16 3.20
CA SER A 327 20.31 -12.46 1.91
C SER A 327 19.95 -10.98 2.08
N ARG A 328 18.96 -10.67 2.94
CA ARG A 328 18.56 -9.28 3.24
C ARG A 328 19.64 -8.48 3.95
N LEU A 329 20.37 -9.11 4.87
CA LEU A 329 21.45 -8.44 5.61
C LEU A 329 22.65 -8.15 4.70
N ASN A 330 22.82 -8.85 3.57
CA ASN A 330 23.87 -8.62 2.55
C ASN A 330 25.24 -8.30 3.17
N LYS A 331 25.74 -9.21 4.01
CA LYS A 331 27.02 -9.14 4.73
C LYS A 331 27.14 -8.07 5.83
N VAL A 332 26.06 -7.38 6.20
CA VAL A 332 26.04 -6.53 7.41
C VAL A 332 26.07 -7.43 8.64
N LYS A 333 27.16 -7.36 9.40
CA LYS A 333 27.33 -8.08 10.67
C LYS A 333 26.57 -7.35 11.79
N ALA A 334 25.24 -7.42 11.74
CA ALA A 334 24.36 -6.86 12.76
C ALA A 334 23.81 -7.92 13.74
N PHE A 335 23.87 -9.21 13.38
CA PHE A 335 23.27 -10.30 14.15
C PHE A 335 24.28 -11.41 14.42
N GLU A 336 24.14 -12.08 15.56
CA GLU A 336 24.76 -13.36 15.83
C GLU A 336 24.08 -14.48 15.02
N GLU A 337 24.85 -15.47 14.54
CA GLU A 337 24.30 -16.57 13.73
C GLU A 337 23.32 -17.44 14.53
N ASP A 338 23.60 -17.67 15.82
CA ASP A 338 22.73 -18.41 16.72
C ASP A 338 21.37 -17.70 16.90
N ALA A 339 21.37 -16.36 16.97
CA ALA A 339 20.17 -15.54 17.07
C ALA A 339 19.29 -15.68 15.83
N LEU A 340 19.89 -15.62 14.64
CA LEU A 340 19.19 -15.85 13.37
C LEU A 340 18.60 -17.26 13.28
N GLN A 341 19.34 -18.26 13.76
CA GLN A 341 18.88 -19.65 13.78
C GLN A 341 17.69 -19.83 14.72
N LEU A 342 17.71 -19.18 15.89
CA LEU A 342 16.59 -19.23 16.85
C LEU A 342 15.32 -18.60 16.27
N VAL A 343 15.40 -17.41 15.67
CA VAL A 343 14.23 -16.79 14.99
C VAL A 343 13.68 -17.71 13.92
N SER A 344 14.56 -18.19 13.03
CA SER A 344 14.16 -19.00 11.87
C SER A 344 13.48 -20.31 12.29
N ARG A 345 14.00 -21.00 13.32
CA ARG A 345 13.40 -22.23 13.85
C ARG A 345 12.05 -21.96 14.51
N LYS A 346 11.95 -20.92 15.33
CA LYS A 346 10.70 -20.58 16.04
C LYS A 346 9.59 -20.21 15.07
N VAL A 347 9.88 -19.39 14.07
CA VAL A 347 8.89 -18.94 13.07
C VAL A 347 8.48 -20.08 12.13
N ALA A 348 9.42 -20.92 11.69
CA ALA A 348 9.12 -22.08 10.87
C ALA A 348 8.19 -23.08 11.58
N ALA A 349 8.39 -23.30 12.89
CA ALA A 349 7.55 -24.18 13.69
C ALA A 349 6.11 -23.66 13.89
N LEU A 350 5.90 -22.34 13.87
CA LEU A 350 4.60 -21.72 14.13
C LEU A 350 3.81 -21.39 12.86
N SER A 351 4.46 -20.90 11.81
CA SER A 351 3.74 -20.36 10.64
C SER A 351 4.49 -20.49 9.32
N GLY A 352 5.83 -20.38 9.32
CA GLY A 352 6.61 -20.34 8.08
C GLY A 352 6.39 -19.08 7.23
N ASP A 353 5.98 -17.97 7.86
CA ASP A 353 5.75 -16.66 7.22
C ASP A 353 7.03 -15.81 7.26
N ALA A 354 7.53 -15.40 6.09
CA ALA A 354 8.74 -14.59 5.98
C ALA A 354 8.56 -13.16 6.52
N ARG A 355 7.34 -12.58 6.43
CA ARG A 355 7.06 -11.23 6.95
C ARG A 355 7.21 -11.19 8.46
N ARG A 356 6.60 -12.16 9.16
CA ARG A 356 6.75 -12.33 10.62
C ARG A 356 8.22 -12.50 11.02
N CYS A 357 8.96 -13.31 10.27
CA CYS A 357 10.38 -13.54 10.50
C CYS A 357 11.19 -12.23 10.46
N LEU A 358 10.99 -11.43 9.41
CA LEU A 358 11.65 -10.14 9.22
C LEU A 358 11.24 -9.10 10.28
N ASP A 359 9.96 -9.07 10.66
CA ASP A 359 9.47 -8.17 11.71
C ASP A 359 10.04 -8.50 13.09
N ILE A 360 10.24 -9.79 13.42
CA ILE A 360 10.93 -10.19 14.67
C ILE A 360 12.38 -9.73 14.65
N CYS A 361 13.10 -9.94 13.56
CA CYS A 361 14.48 -9.45 13.43
C CYS A 361 14.54 -7.92 13.56
N ARG A 362 13.59 -7.21 12.94
CA ARG A 362 13.47 -5.75 13.04
C ARG A 362 13.21 -5.30 14.48
N ARG A 363 12.30 -5.97 15.19
CA ARG A 363 12.04 -5.67 16.60
C ARG A 363 13.26 -5.94 17.48
N ALA A 364 13.96 -7.04 17.24
CA ALA A 364 15.20 -7.37 17.96
C ALA A 364 16.31 -6.32 17.72
N THR A 365 16.42 -5.76 16.51
CA THR A 365 17.35 -4.63 16.24
C THR A 365 16.98 -3.38 17.01
N GLU A 366 15.69 -3.06 17.13
CA GLU A 366 15.21 -1.91 17.91
C GLU A 366 15.52 -2.09 19.40
N ILE A 367 15.29 -3.27 19.96
CA ILE A 367 15.62 -3.59 21.36
C ILE A 367 17.12 -3.46 21.59
N CYS A 368 17.94 -4.00 20.68
CA CYS A 368 19.39 -3.86 20.76
C CYS A 368 19.82 -2.40 20.70
N GLU A 369 19.26 -1.59 19.78
CA GLU A 369 19.56 -0.16 19.65
C GLU A 369 19.25 0.61 20.94
N HIS A 370 18.15 0.27 21.63
CA HIS A 370 17.81 0.87 22.92
C HIS A 370 18.76 0.46 24.05
N THR A 371 19.21 -0.80 24.09
CA THR A 371 20.16 -1.29 25.10
C THR A 371 21.59 -0.80 24.84
N SER A 372 21.97 -0.61 23.57
CA SER A 372 23.29 -0.12 23.13
C SER A 372 23.52 1.38 23.36
N LEU A 373 22.60 2.09 24.02
CA LEU A 373 22.86 3.44 24.55
C LEU A 373 23.93 3.43 25.65
N ASP A 374 24.30 2.25 26.19
CA ASP A 374 25.47 2.06 27.02
C ASP A 374 26.76 1.94 26.18
N PRO A 375 27.77 2.83 26.36
CA PRO A 375 28.93 3.00 25.47
C PRO A 375 29.93 1.82 25.41
N GLY A 376 29.62 0.68 26.01
CA GLY A 376 30.49 -0.51 26.06
C GLY A 376 29.90 -1.79 25.44
N ALA A 377 28.65 -1.78 24.96
CA ALA A 377 28.01 -2.98 24.42
C ALA A 377 28.38 -3.19 22.94
N PRO A 378 28.71 -4.42 22.51
CA PRO A 378 28.83 -4.72 21.08
C PRO A 378 27.48 -4.45 20.43
N GLY A 379 27.46 -3.64 19.36
CA GLY A 379 26.25 -3.31 18.58
C GLY A 379 25.72 -4.48 17.74
N LEU A 380 25.72 -5.69 18.29
CA LEU A 380 25.28 -6.94 17.69
C LEU A 380 24.03 -7.46 18.39
N VAL A 381 23.06 -7.89 17.59
CA VAL A 381 21.83 -8.51 18.09
C VAL A 381 22.13 -9.94 18.52
N GLY A 382 22.16 -10.16 19.83
CA GLY A 382 22.30 -11.49 20.43
C GLY A 382 20.98 -12.18 20.77
N MET A 383 21.11 -13.36 21.36
CA MET A 383 19.99 -14.26 21.70
C MET A 383 18.98 -13.63 22.68
N SER A 384 19.45 -12.86 23.66
CA SER A 384 18.60 -12.20 24.66
C SER A 384 17.63 -11.19 24.02
N HIS A 385 18.12 -10.38 23.09
CA HIS A 385 17.31 -9.39 22.35
C HIS A 385 16.23 -10.08 21.50
N VAL A 386 16.59 -11.21 20.88
CA VAL A 386 15.64 -12.01 20.11
C VAL A 386 14.59 -12.66 21.01
N MET A 387 14.98 -13.24 22.15
CA MET A 387 14.02 -13.82 23.09
C MET A 387 13.03 -12.77 23.58
N GLN A 388 13.52 -11.58 23.94
CA GLN A 388 12.65 -10.47 24.32
C GLN A 388 11.70 -10.06 23.18
N ALA A 389 12.20 -9.95 21.94
CA ALA A 389 11.35 -9.64 20.78
C ALA A 389 10.27 -10.72 20.55
N LEU A 390 10.64 -11.99 20.70
CA LEU A 390 9.71 -13.11 20.57
C LEU A 390 8.64 -13.09 21.66
N ASP A 391 9.02 -12.81 22.91
CA ASP A 391 8.07 -12.72 24.01
C ASP A 391 7.13 -11.51 23.84
N GLU A 392 7.64 -10.35 23.41
CA GLU A 392 6.80 -9.19 23.09
C GLU A 392 5.81 -9.47 21.96
N MET A 393 6.23 -10.20 20.91
CA MET A 393 5.40 -10.43 19.72
C MET A 393 4.46 -11.65 19.83
N PHE A 394 4.83 -12.68 20.59
CA PHE A 394 4.06 -13.91 20.75
C PHE A 394 3.36 -14.03 22.10
N SER A 395 3.59 -13.12 23.05
CA SER A 395 2.85 -13.14 24.32
C SER A 395 1.34 -13.00 24.07
N SER A 396 0.58 -13.81 24.79
CA SER A 396 -0.88 -13.73 24.75
C SER A 396 -1.32 -12.43 25.41
N ALA A 397 -1.83 -11.49 24.61
CA ALA A 397 -2.37 -10.23 25.10
C ALA A 397 -3.48 -10.44 26.14
N TYR A 398 -4.23 -11.55 26.05
CA TYR A 398 -5.25 -11.91 27.02
C TYR A 398 -4.67 -12.22 28.39
N VAL A 399 -3.58 -13.00 28.47
CA VAL A 399 -2.92 -13.34 29.74
C VAL A 399 -2.36 -12.08 30.40
N THR A 400 -1.70 -11.21 29.62
CA THR A 400 -1.20 -9.93 30.11
C THR A 400 -2.33 -9.02 30.60
N ALA A 401 -3.45 -8.94 29.86
CA ALA A 401 -4.60 -8.16 30.27
C ALA A 401 -5.22 -8.66 31.58
N ILE A 402 -5.29 -9.98 31.81
CA ILE A 402 -5.78 -10.56 33.06
C ILE A 402 -4.83 -10.23 34.23
N ARG A 403 -3.51 -10.30 34.00
CA ARG A 403 -2.50 -9.92 35.02
C ARG A 403 -2.57 -8.44 35.41
N CYS A 404 -2.86 -7.57 34.44
CA CYS A 404 -3.00 -6.13 34.67
C CYS A 404 -4.41 -5.71 35.15
N ALA A 405 -5.38 -6.63 35.20
CA ALA A 405 -6.73 -6.34 35.67
C ALA A 405 -6.75 -6.02 37.17
N SER A 406 -7.73 -5.23 37.60
CA SER A 406 -7.91 -4.91 39.01
C SER A 406 -8.24 -6.16 39.83
N VAL A 407 -7.96 -6.13 41.14
CA VAL A 407 -8.26 -7.24 42.06
C VAL A 407 -9.73 -7.66 41.96
N GLN A 408 -10.66 -6.70 41.87
CA GLN A 408 -12.09 -6.99 41.70
C GLN A 408 -12.40 -7.72 40.38
N GLU A 409 -11.75 -7.32 39.29
CA GLU A 409 -11.92 -7.98 37.98
C GLU A 409 -11.30 -9.39 37.97
N GLN A 410 -10.14 -9.58 38.60
CA GLN A 410 -9.51 -10.89 38.76
C GLN A 410 -10.39 -11.83 39.60
N LEU A 411 -10.94 -11.35 40.73
CA LEU A 411 -11.89 -12.09 41.55
C LEU A 411 -13.20 -12.38 40.81
N PHE A 412 -13.65 -11.46 39.95
CA PHE A 412 -14.81 -11.70 39.10
C PHE A 412 -14.51 -12.84 38.11
N LEU A 413 -13.35 -12.85 37.45
CA LEU A 413 -12.94 -13.95 36.57
C LEU A 413 -12.83 -15.29 37.32
N ARG A 414 -12.28 -15.30 38.55
CA ARG A 414 -12.27 -16.50 39.42
C ARG A 414 -13.68 -16.99 39.70
N SER A 415 -14.61 -16.08 40.00
CA SER A 415 -16.00 -16.44 40.28
C SER A 415 -16.74 -17.02 39.06
N VAL A 416 -16.45 -16.52 37.85
CA VAL A 416 -16.97 -17.09 36.60
C VAL A 416 -16.47 -18.53 36.42
N LEU A 417 -15.17 -18.77 36.64
CA LEU A 417 -14.61 -20.13 36.55
C LEU A 417 -15.20 -21.09 37.58
N MET A 418 -15.40 -20.64 38.82
CA MET A 418 -16.05 -21.43 39.87
C MET A 418 -17.48 -21.80 39.47
N GLU A 419 -18.24 -20.84 38.94
CA GLU A 419 -19.61 -21.06 38.52
C GLU A 419 -19.69 -22.01 37.31
N PHE A 420 -18.77 -21.90 36.34
CA PHE A 420 -18.70 -22.83 35.20
C PHE A 420 -18.39 -24.26 35.64
N ARG A 421 -17.48 -24.43 36.60
CA ARG A 421 -17.20 -25.75 37.20
C ARG A 421 -18.39 -26.30 37.97
N ARG A 422 -19.14 -25.44 38.67
CA ARG A 422 -20.32 -25.82 39.46
C ARG A 422 -21.48 -26.27 38.56
N LEU A 423 -21.73 -25.55 37.48
CA LEU A 423 -22.81 -25.83 36.53
C LEU A 423 -22.45 -26.89 35.49
N GLY A 424 -21.15 -27.08 35.20
CA GLY A 424 -20.68 -27.91 34.10
C GLY A 424 -21.00 -27.32 32.71
N LEU A 425 -21.25 -26.01 32.64
CA LEU A 425 -21.61 -25.28 31.43
C LEU A 425 -20.60 -24.15 31.17
N GLU A 426 -20.42 -23.79 29.90
CA GLU A 426 -19.55 -22.67 29.46
C GLU A 426 -20.25 -21.30 29.47
N GLU A 427 -21.47 -21.24 30.01
CA GLU A 427 -22.26 -20.02 30.12
C GLU A 427 -22.95 -19.97 31.48
N ALA A 428 -22.95 -18.80 32.10
CA ALA A 428 -23.67 -18.52 33.35
C ALA A 428 -24.37 -17.16 33.28
N THR A 429 -25.41 -16.95 34.09
CA THR A 429 -26.03 -15.64 34.21
C THR A 429 -25.21 -14.75 35.15
N PHE A 430 -25.24 -13.44 34.92
CA PHE A 430 -24.55 -12.47 35.78
C PHE A 430 -25.00 -12.62 37.25
N GLN A 431 -26.28 -12.89 37.50
CA GLN A 431 -26.79 -13.16 38.85
C GLN A 431 -26.05 -14.31 39.55
N GLN A 432 -25.85 -15.42 38.85
CA GLN A 432 -25.18 -16.61 39.40
C GLN A 432 -23.72 -16.30 39.72
N VAL A 433 -23.04 -15.63 38.79
CA VAL A 433 -21.64 -15.20 38.96
C VAL A 433 -21.52 -14.20 40.11
N LEU A 434 -22.44 -13.25 40.24
CA LEU A 434 -22.43 -12.25 41.31
C LEU A 434 -22.46 -12.87 42.70
N VAL A 435 -23.29 -13.91 42.90
CA VAL A 435 -23.36 -14.63 44.18
C VAL A 435 -22.02 -15.28 44.52
N GLN A 436 -21.37 -15.92 43.54
CA GLN A 436 -20.03 -16.49 43.72
C GLN A 436 -18.98 -15.42 43.97
N HIS A 437 -19.06 -14.30 43.25
CA HIS A 437 -18.13 -13.18 43.38
C HIS A 437 -18.19 -12.55 44.77
N GLN A 438 -19.40 -12.30 45.28
CA GLN A 438 -19.59 -11.78 46.64
C GLN A 438 -19.12 -12.77 47.71
N ALA A 439 -19.34 -14.07 47.50
CA ALA A 439 -18.82 -15.11 48.39
C ALA A 439 -17.28 -15.12 48.39
N LEU A 440 -16.65 -15.04 47.22
CA LEU A 440 -15.20 -15.03 47.08
C LEU A 440 -14.58 -13.77 47.71
N CYS A 441 -15.18 -12.59 47.49
CA CYS A 441 -14.73 -11.35 48.13
C CYS A 441 -14.72 -11.48 49.66
N ARG A 442 -15.75 -12.10 50.25
CA ARG A 442 -15.80 -12.33 51.71
C ARG A 442 -14.69 -13.25 52.20
N VAL A 443 -14.38 -14.30 51.44
CA VAL A 443 -13.29 -15.26 51.78
C VAL A 443 -11.93 -14.57 51.74
N GLU A 444 -11.71 -13.68 50.76
CA GLU A 444 -10.49 -12.89 50.61
C GLU A 444 -10.43 -11.67 51.56
N GLY A 445 -11.39 -11.51 52.47
CA GLY A 445 -11.43 -10.41 53.44
C GLY A 445 -11.82 -9.05 52.85
N LEU A 446 -12.34 -9.01 51.63
CA LEU A 446 -12.81 -7.80 50.94
C LEU A 446 -14.30 -7.57 51.17
N GLN A 447 -14.73 -6.29 51.11
CA GLN A 447 -16.15 -5.97 51.14
C GLN A 447 -16.85 -6.50 49.88
N PRO A 448 -18.04 -7.14 50.02
CA PRO A 448 -18.76 -7.67 48.88
C PRO A 448 -19.24 -6.51 47.99
N PRO A 449 -18.94 -6.53 46.68
CA PRO A 449 -19.30 -5.44 45.78
C PRO A 449 -20.81 -5.34 45.59
N SER A 450 -21.26 -4.12 45.34
CA SER A 450 -22.63 -3.84 44.92
C SER A 450 -22.90 -4.41 43.51
N VAL A 451 -24.18 -4.60 43.18
CA VAL A 451 -24.59 -5.06 41.84
C VAL A 451 -24.03 -4.14 40.76
N SER A 452 -24.05 -2.82 40.97
CA SER A 452 -23.55 -1.82 40.03
C SER A 452 -22.04 -1.90 39.83
N GLU A 453 -21.26 -2.09 40.89
CA GLU A 453 -19.80 -2.21 40.81
C GLU A 453 -19.39 -3.51 40.12
N ALA A 454 -20.02 -4.64 40.47
CA ALA A 454 -19.77 -5.92 39.84
C ALA A 454 -20.20 -5.92 38.36
N LEU A 455 -21.31 -5.24 38.03
CA LEU A 455 -21.76 -5.09 36.64
C LEU A 455 -20.79 -4.20 35.86
N ALA A 456 -20.26 -3.14 36.46
CA ALA A 456 -19.24 -2.30 35.84
C ALA A 456 -17.93 -3.10 35.59
N ALA A 457 -17.50 -3.93 36.53
CA ALA A 457 -16.35 -4.82 36.35
C ALA A 457 -16.60 -5.84 35.22
N CYS A 458 -17.78 -6.46 35.20
CA CYS A 458 -18.20 -7.35 34.13
C CYS A 458 -18.16 -6.65 32.75
N GLN A 459 -18.73 -5.44 32.65
CA GLN A 459 -18.74 -4.65 31.42
C GLN A 459 -17.34 -4.25 30.96
N ARG A 460 -16.43 -3.88 31.87
CA ARG A 460 -15.03 -3.59 31.52
C ARG A 460 -14.31 -4.83 30.97
N LEU A 461 -14.47 -5.98 31.62
CA LEU A 461 -13.95 -7.25 31.14
C LEU A 461 -14.54 -7.65 29.77
N GLY A 462 -15.82 -7.35 29.54
CA GLY A 462 -16.48 -7.51 28.24
C GLY A 462 -15.96 -6.56 27.16
N ALA A 463 -15.70 -5.30 27.52
CA ALA A 463 -15.12 -4.30 26.63
C ALA A 463 -13.70 -4.70 26.17
N CYS A 464 -12.91 -5.29 27.06
CA CYS A 464 -11.60 -5.87 26.76
C CYS A 464 -11.68 -7.23 26.02
N ARG A 465 -12.89 -7.72 25.69
CA ARG A 465 -13.12 -9.02 25.05
C ARG A 465 -12.52 -10.20 25.83
N LEU A 466 -12.38 -10.09 27.15
CA LEU A 466 -12.10 -11.23 28.03
C LEU A 466 -13.38 -12.04 28.27
N LEU A 467 -14.51 -11.34 28.32
CA LEU A 467 -15.85 -11.93 28.41
C LEU A 467 -16.66 -11.62 27.14
N LEU A 468 -17.45 -12.61 26.72
CA LEU A 468 -18.53 -12.43 25.75
C LEU A 468 -19.82 -12.21 26.53
N LEU A 469 -20.41 -11.05 26.29
CA LEU A 469 -21.52 -10.52 27.05
C LEU A 469 -22.73 -10.31 26.14
N GLU A 470 -23.90 -10.71 26.60
CA GLU A 470 -25.16 -10.30 25.99
C GLU A 470 -25.42 -8.79 26.17
N PRO A 471 -26.37 -8.18 25.44
CA PRO A 471 -26.65 -6.75 25.57
C PRO A 471 -27.04 -6.36 27.01
N SER A 472 -26.47 -5.26 27.52
CA SER A 472 -26.61 -4.81 28.91
C SER A 472 -28.05 -4.48 29.34
N ARG A 473 -29.00 -4.40 28.41
CA ARG A 473 -30.45 -4.23 28.69
C ARG A 473 -31.02 -5.34 29.57
N LEU A 474 -30.40 -6.53 29.55
CA LEU A 474 -30.81 -7.68 30.36
C LEU A 474 -30.34 -7.58 31.82
N GLY A 475 -29.45 -6.62 32.14
CA GLY A 475 -28.96 -6.36 33.48
C GLY A 475 -28.48 -7.63 34.18
N VAL A 476 -29.22 -8.03 35.22
CA VAL A 476 -28.87 -9.17 36.08
C VAL A 476 -29.04 -10.54 35.39
N LEU A 477 -29.90 -10.60 34.37
CA LEU A 477 -30.16 -11.83 33.59
C LEU A 477 -29.21 -11.99 32.39
N GLN A 478 -28.31 -11.03 32.18
CA GLN A 478 -27.34 -11.07 31.11
C GLN A 478 -26.47 -12.33 31.21
N ARG A 479 -26.33 -13.05 30.10
CA ARG A 479 -25.45 -14.22 30.04
C ARG A 479 -24.00 -13.81 29.80
N VAL A 480 -23.11 -14.54 30.46
CA VAL A 480 -21.67 -14.33 30.46
C VAL A 480 -20.99 -15.61 29.98
N ARG A 481 -20.11 -15.48 28.98
CA ARG A 481 -19.23 -16.53 28.47
C ARG A 481 -17.78 -16.04 28.50
N LEU A 482 -16.82 -16.94 28.72
CA LEU A 482 -15.40 -16.63 28.58
C LEU A 482 -14.99 -16.62 27.09
N ASN A 483 -14.27 -15.59 26.67
CA ASN A 483 -13.65 -15.55 25.32
C ASN A 483 -12.25 -16.18 25.31
N VAL A 484 -11.72 -16.47 26.50
CA VAL A 484 -10.36 -16.99 26.73
C VAL A 484 -10.49 -18.39 27.33
N SER A 485 -9.51 -19.27 27.09
CA SER A 485 -9.54 -20.63 27.65
C SER A 485 -9.51 -20.59 29.18
N GLN A 486 -10.19 -21.54 29.83
CA GLN A 486 -10.21 -21.61 31.29
C GLN A 486 -8.80 -21.81 31.87
N ASP A 487 -7.95 -22.56 31.16
CA ASP A 487 -6.56 -22.81 31.56
C ASP A 487 -5.70 -21.56 31.50
N ASP A 488 -5.85 -20.71 30.49
CA ASP A 488 -5.13 -19.43 30.39
C ASP A 488 -5.53 -18.47 31.52
N VAL A 489 -6.81 -18.44 31.87
CA VAL A 489 -7.31 -17.63 32.99
C VAL A 489 -6.74 -18.15 34.32
N LEU A 490 -6.72 -19.47 34.52
CA LEU A 490 -6.11 -20.08 35.71
C LEU A 490 -4.61 -19.83 35.76
N TYR A 491 -3.91 -19.95 34.63
CA TYR A 491 -2.48 -19.69 34.52
C TYR A 491 -2.16 -18.22 34.85
N ALA A 492 -2.96 -17.29 34.33
CA ALA A 492 -2.79 -15.86 34.60
C ALA A 492 -3.03 -15.51 36.08
N LEU A 493 -4.00 -16.18 36.74
CA LEU A 493 -4.43 -15.88 38.10
C LEU A 493 -3.71 -16.69 39.20
N LYS A 494 -2.92 -17.70 38.83
CA LYS A 494 -2.08 -18.52 39.74
C LYS A 494 -0.66 -17.98 39.92
N ALA A 495 -0.28 -16.91 39.24
CA ALA A 495 1.08 -16.38 39.24
C ALA A 495 1.45 -15.58 40.52
N GLU A 496 0.77 -15.82 41.64
CA GLU A 496 1.14 -15.33 42.98
C GLU A 496 1.25 -16.49 43.97
#